data_AF-A0A1Y1Q273-F1
#
_entry.id   AF-A0A1Y1Q273-F1
#
_cell.length_a   1.000
_cell.length_b   1.000
_cell.length_c   1.000
_cell.angle_alpha   90.00
_cell.angle_beta   90.00
_cell.angle_gamma   90.00
#
_symmetry.space_group_name_H-M   'P 1'
#
loop_
_entity.id
_entity.type
_entity.pdbx_description
1 polymer ?
#
loop_
_entity_poly.entity_id
_entity_poly.type
_entity_poly.pdbx_seq_one_letter_code
_entity_poly.pdbx_strand_id
1 'polypeptide(L)'
;MMNCLSPTEVRITEAGLFIPLDWLTGLPEELCVRRFQQMLIIETNQHAKAREQLVEMVGKLRQVADEIGVPDEAEIASLVEEVRSERAHHG
;
A
#
# COMPACT_ATOMS: atom_id res chain seq x y z
N MET A 1 31.98 14.12 24.59
CA MET A 1 30.67 14.80 24.63
C MET A 1 29.65 13.83 24.06
N MET A 2 28.71 13.40 24.90
CA MET A 2 27.64 12.48 24.52
C MET A 2 26.63 13.30 23.71
N ASN A 3 26.50 13.05 22.42
CA ASN A 3 25.47 13.69 21.60
C ASN A 3 24.12 13.14 22.06
N CYS A 4 23.39 13.93 22.84
CA CYS A 4 21.99 13.69 23.14
C CYS A 4 21.21 13.70 21.82
N LEU A 5 20.69 12.53 21.43
CA LEU A 5 19.93 12.32 20.22
C LEU A 5 18.62 13.14 20.28
N SER A 6 18.31 13.92 19.25
CA SER A 6 16.93 14.35 19.04
C SER A 6 16.10 13.10 18.71
N PRO A 7 14.97 12.85 19.38
CA PRO A 7 14.19 11.61 19.26
C PRO A 7 13.43 11.47 17.93
N THR A 8 13.78 12.22 16.89
CA THR A 8 12.88 12.51 15.77
C THR A 8 13.40 12.07 14.40
N GLU A 9 14.55 11.38 14.33
CA GLU A 9 15.18 11.07 13.05
C GLU A 9 15.67 9.63 12.97
N VAL A 10 15.46 9.03 11.78
CA VAL A 10 16.03 7.75 11.40
C VAL A 10 17.48 7.94 10.94
N ARG A 11 18.40 7.09 11.39
CA ARG A 11 19.82 7.18 11.07
C ARG A 11 20.35 5.89 10.48
N ILE A 12 21.11 6.00 9.39
CA ILE A 12 21.87 4.89 8.82
C ILE A 12 23.30 4.98 9.35
N THR A 13 23.80 3.88 9.90
CA THR A 13 25.15 3.73 10.43
C THR A 13 25.78 2.46 9.86
N GLU A 14 27.08 2.25 10.10
CA GLU A 14 27.76 1.00 9.74
C GLU A 14 27.15 -0.22 10.43
N ALA A 15 26.55 -0.04 11.61
CA ALA A 15 25.87 -1.10 12.34
C ALA A 15 24.42 -1.33 11.85
N GLY A 16 23.89 -0.48 10.97
CA GLY A 16 22.55 -0.59 10.41
C GLY A 16 21.67 0.64 10.61
N LEU A 17 20.35 0.43 10.48
CA LEU A 17 19.31 1.45 10.57
C LEU A 17 18.81 1.60 12.01
N PHE A 18 18.99 2.78 12.59
CA PHE A 18 18.45 3.13 13.90
C PHE A 18 17.15 3.90 13.72
N ILE A 19 16.07 3.36 14.26
CA ILE A 19 14.73 3.94 14.24
C ILE A 19 14.37 4.35 15.67
N PRO A 20 13.88 5.58 15.90
CA PRO A 20 13.36 5.97 17.21
C PRO A 20 12.27 5.02 17.70
N LEU A 21 12.37 4.54 18.94
CA LEU A 21 11.48 3.51 19.47
C LEU A 21 10.03 3.99 19.58
N ASP A 22 9.83 5.28 19.81
CA ASP A 22 8.52 5.94 19.85
C ASP A 22 7.76 5.79 18.53
N TRP A 23 8.45 5.69 17.40
CA TRP A 23 7.84 5.43 16.08
C TRP A 23 7.35 4.00 15.92
N LEU A 24 7.84 3.09 16.76
CA LEU A 24 7.45 1.69 16.79
C LEU A 24 6.51 1.38 17.98
N THR A 25 6.00 2.41 18.66
CA THR A 25 5.06 2.25 19.78
C THR A 25 3.83 1.49 19.32
N GLY A 26 3.49 0.40 20.03
CA GLY A 26 2.33 -0.44 19.72
C GLY A 26 2.61 -1.59 18.74
N LEU A 27 3.84 -1.70 18.22
CA LEU A 27 4.28 -2.89 17.49
C LEU A 27 4.76 -3.98 18.46
N PRO A 28 4.44 -5.27 18.19
CA PRO A 28 4.93 -6.39 19.00
C PRO A 28 6.44 -6.59 18.83
N GLU A 29 7.04 -7.37 19.74
CA GLU A 29 8.49 -7.66 19.73
C GLU A 29 8.95 -8.40 18.47
N GLU A 30 8.10 -9.29 17.94
CA GLU A 30 8.37 -10.00 16.69
C GLU A 30 7.85 -9.23 15.48
N LEU A 31 8.80 -8.66 14.74
CA LEU A 31 8.56 -7.96 13.48
C LEU A 31 9.36 -8.59 12.35
N CYS A 32 8.85 -8.42 11.14
CA CYS A 32 9.56 -8.74 9.93
C CYS A 32 9.85 -7.45 9.15
N VAL A 33 10.91 -7.50 8.36
CA VAL A 33 11.35 -6.38 7.52
C VAL A 33 11.43 -6.87 6.09
N ARG A 34 10.81 -6.14 5.16
CA ARG A 34 10.97 -6.38 3.72
C ARG A 34 11.29 -5.09 2.99
N ARG A 35 12.03 -5.22 1.90
CA ARG A 35 12.19 -4.14 0.93
C ARG A 35 11.08 -4.22 -0.12
N PHE A 36 10.48 -3.08 -0.44
CA PHE A 36 9.50 -2.97 -1.52
C PHE A 36 9.71 -1.65 -2.24
N GLN A 37 10.07 -1.70 -3.53
CA GLN A 37 10.44 -0.53 -4.32
C GLN A 37 11.53 0.30 -3.60
N GLN A 38 11.24 1.58 -3.32
CA GLN A 38 12.13 2.52 -2.64
C GLN A 38 11.85 2.61 -1.13
N MET A 39 11.10 1.64 -0.57
CA MET A 39 10.68 1.64 0.83
C MET A 39 11.14 0.38 1.57
N LEU A 40 11.31 0.53 2.88
CA LEU A 40 11.38 -0.58 3.84
C LEU A 40 10.06 -0.65 4.58
N ILE A 41 9.47 -1.84 4.61
CA ILE A 41 8.24 -2.12 5.33
C ILE A 41 8.63 -2.92 6.57
N ILE A 42 8.23 -2.41 7.74
CA ILE A 42 8.38 -3.07 9.04
C ILE A 42 6.97 -3.38 9.53
N GLU A 43 6.69 -4.64 9.80
CA GLU A 43 5.34 -5.09 10.13
C GLU A 43 5.35 -6.41 10.91
N THR A 44 4.18 -6.80 11.40
CA THR A 44 3.99 -8.10 12.05
C THR A 44 3.93 -9.22 11.02
N ASN A 45 4.31 -10.44 11.43
CA ASN A 45 4.16 -11.63 10.59
C ASN A 45 2.71 -11.85 10.12
N GLN A 46 1.73 -11.46 10.93
CA GLN A 46 0.30 -11.52 10.58
C GLN A 46 -0.05 -10.56 9.44
N HIS A 47 0.42 -9.31 9.51
CA HIS A 47 0.23 -8.33 8.43
C HIS A 47 0.95 -8.74 7.15
N ALA A 48 2.16 -9.30 7.26
CA ALA A 48 2.89 -9.79 6.11
C ALA A 48 2.09 -10.87 5.35
N LYS A 49 1.54 -11.85 6.08
CA LYS A 49 0.69 -12.90 5.52
C LYS A 49 -0.62 -12.36 4.95
N ALA A 50 -1.30 -11.46 5.66
CA ALA A 50 -2.54 -10.86 5.19
C ALA A 50 -2.34 -10.08 3.88
N ARG A 51 -1.23 -9.34 3.75
CA ARG A 51 -0.90 -8.66 2.50
C ARG A 51 -0.60 -9.64 1.37
N GLU A 52 0.12 -10.73 1.62
CA GLU A 52 0.36 -11.76 0.59
C GLU A 52 -0.94 -12.34 0.06
N GLN A 53 -1.88 -12.66 0.95
CA GLN A 53 -3.22 -13.12 0.60
C GLN A 53 -3.98 -12.08 -0.23
N LEU A 54 -3.92 -10.80 0.17
CA LEU A 54 -4.56 -9.71 -0.57
C LEU A 54 -3.98 -9.56 -1.97
N VAL A 55 -2.66 -9.63 -2.12
CA VAL A 55 -1.99 -9.55 -3.43
C VAL A 55 -2.44 -10.69 -4.34
N GLU A 56 -2.53 -11.92 -3.81
CA GLU A 56 -3.02 -13.08 -4.57
C GLU A 56 -4.47 -12.88 -5.01
N MET A 57 -5.35 -12.42 -4.11
CA MET A 57 -6.76 -12.15 -4.42
C MET A 57 -6.91 -11.08 -5.50
N VAL A 58 -6.20 -9.95 -5.36
CA VAL A 58 -6.22 -8.87 -6.36
C VAL A 58 -5.67 -9.35 -7.69
N GLY A 59 -4.63 -10.20 -7.70
CA GLY A 59 -4.10 -10.81 -8.92
C GLY A 59 -5.16 -11.64 -9.65
N LYS A 60 -5.88 -12.49 -8.94
CA LYS A 60 -6.99 -13.29 -9.51
C LYS A 60 -8.10 -12.41 -10.06
N LEU A 61 -8.49 -11.36 -9.33
CA LEU A 61 -9.53 -10.42 -9.79
C LEU A 61 -9.11 -9.69 -11.07
N ARG A 62 -7.84 -9.26 -11.16
CA ARG A 62 -7.30 -8.62 -12.37
C ARG A 62 -7.29 -9.58 -13.55
N GLN A 63 -6.86 -10.81 -13.35
CA GLN A 63 -6.89 -11.81 -14.41
C GLN A 63 -8.31 -12.05 -14.93
N VAL A 64 -9.28 -12.22 -14.03
CA VAL A 64 -10.69 -12.40 -14.41
C VAL A 64 -11.20 -11.16 -15.16
N ALA A 65 -10.86 -9.96 -14.68
CA ALA A 65 -11.18 -8.71 -15.35
C ALA A 65 -10.63 -8.65 -16.79
N ASP A 66 -9.37 -9.03 -16.98
CA ASP A 66 -8.73 -9.08 -18.30
C ASP A 66 -9.42 -10.12 -19.21
N GLU A 67 -9.83 -11.27 -18.67
CA GLU A 67 -10.51 -12.34 -19.42
C GLU A 67 -11.93 -11.95 -19.86
N ILE A 68 -12.69 -11.24 -19.01
CA ILE A 68 -14.06 -10.80 -19.33
C ILE A 68 -14.09 -9.49 -20.15
N GLY A 69 -12.94 -8.84 -20.34
CA GLY A 69 -12.83 -7.56 -21.03
C GLY A 69 -13.62 -6.46 -20.32
N VAL A 70 -13.39 -6.25 -19.02
CA VAL A 70 -14.01 -5.11 -18.33
C VAL A 70 -13.58 -3.79 -18.96
N PRO A 71 -14.49 -2.80 -18.97
CA PRO A 71 -14.22 -1.54 -19.61
C PRO A 71 -13.07 -0.81 -18.91
N ASP A 72 -12.21 -0.20 -19.71
CA ASP A 72 -11.16 0.64 -19.19
C ASP A 72 -11.72 1.97 -18.63
N GLU A 73 -10.85 2.79 -18.03
CA GLU A 73 -11.29 4.04 -17.40
C GLU A 73 -11.94 5.01 -18.40
N ALA A 74 -11.49 5.01 -19.67
CA ALA A 74 -12.06 5.87 -20.70
C ALA A 74 -13.43 5.36 -21.14
N GLU A 75 -13.61 4.04 -21.26
CA GLU A 75 -14.89 3.40 -21.57
C GLU A 75 -15.91 3.62 -20.44
N ILE A 76 -15.49 3.48 -19.17
CA ILE A 76 -16.33 3.81 -18.02
C ILE A 76 -16.75 5.28 -18.06
N ALA A 77 -15.82 6.20 -18.31
CA ALA A 77 -16.12 7.63 -18.38
C ALA A 77 -17.10 7.94 -19.53
N SER A 78 -16.93 7.29 -20.69
CA SER A 78 -17.85 7.43 -21.82
C SER A 78 -19.25 6.93 -21.47
N LEU A 79 -19.37 5.75 -20.86
CA LEU A 79 -20.66 5.19 -20.42
C LEU A 79 -21.35 6.10 -19.39
N VAL A 80 -20.58 6.67 -18.46
CA VAL A 80 -21.11 7.61 -17.46
C VAL A 80 -21.63 8.89 -18.14
N GLU A 81 -20.92 9.42 -19.13
CA GLU A 81 -21.33 10.63 -19.82
C GLU A 81 -22.56 10.41 -20.72
N GLU A 82 -22.65 9.25 -21.37
CA GLU A 82 -23.84 8.82 -22.12
C GLU A 82 -25.08 8.81 -21.20
N VAL A 83 -24.98 8.16 -20.04
CA VAL A 83 -26.07 8.12 -19.04
C VAL A 83 -26.42 9.52 -18.52
N ARG A 84 -25.43 10.41 -18.35
CA ARG A 84 -25.68 11.81 -17.93
C ARG A 84 -26.43 12.59 -19.01
N SER A 85 -26.04 12.43 -20.27
CA SER A 85 -26.67 13.08 -21.42
C SER A 85 -28.12 12.62 -21.58
N GLU A 86 -28.39 11.31 -21.50
CA GLU A 86 -29.75 10.76 -21.55
C GLU A 86 -30.66 11.33 -20.45
N ARG A 87 -30.15 11.41 -19.21
CA ARG A 87 -30.88 11.99 -18.08
C ARG A 87 -31.16 13.47 -18.24
N ALA A 88 -30.22 14.23 -18.82
CA ALA A 88 -30.40 15.65 -19.10
C ALA A 88 -31.40 15.91 -20.22
N HIS A 89 -31.58 14.97 -21.15
CA HIS A 89 -32.51 15.09 -22.28
C HIS A 89 -33.95 14.66 -21.95
N HIS A 90 -34.13 13.86 -20.88
CA HIS A 90 -35.44 13.39 -20.39
C HIS A 90 -35.92 14.13 -19.13
N GLY A 91 -35.24 15.19 -18.70
CA GLY A 91 -35.57 16.03 -17.54
C GLY A 91 -36.31 17.31 -17.88
#